data_AF-A0A1B6G3W9-F1
#
_entry.id   AF-A0A1B6G3W9-F1
#
_cell.length_a   1.000
_cell.length_b   1.000
_cell.length_c   1.000
_cell.angle_alpha   90.00
_cell.angle_beta   90.00
_cell.angle_gamma   90.00
#
_symmetry.space_group_name_H-M   'P 1'
#
loop_
_entity.id
_entity.type
_entity.pdbx_description
1 polymer ?
#
loop_
_entity_poly.entity_id
_entity_poly.type
_entity_poly.pdbx_seq_one_letter_code
_entity_poly.pdbx_strand_id
1 'polypeptide(L)'
;LESKIRHDKEMSITDLDPDTFKNLLVFMYGHDNISTIQFKAAVSLLYAAEKYDVKELKHKLAEMITTQVTVDNVFVVLQEGYVCETVPELWKIANKIVQYQTKDLFSHAQFPRVSPEVLLHIVQQEALSVSEVEVWRAALNWATHQ
;
A
#
# COMPACT_ATOMS: atom_id res chain seq x y z
N LEU A 1 18.54 10.50 -40.65
CA LEU A 1 17.53 9.88 -39.77
C LEU A 1 18.28 9.07 -38.73
N GLU A 2 19.01 9.75 -37.84
CA GLU A 2 19.80 9.10 -36.79
C GLU A 2 19.70 9.99 -35.56
N SER A 3 18.69 9.72 -34.72
CA SER A 3 18.61 10.30 -33.40
C SER A 3 19.79 9.77 -32.59
N LYS A 4 20.70 10.67 -32.20
CA LYS A 4 21.77 10.43 -31.24
C LYS A 4 21.17 9.79 -29.98
N ILE A 5 21.32 8.48 -29.83
CA ILE A 5 21.12 7.80 -28.56
C ILE A 5 22.19 8.35 -27.63
N ARG A 6 21.82 9.31 -26.77
CA ARG A 6 22.68 9.75 -25.67
C ARG A 6 22.99 8.51 -24.83
N HIS A 7 24.26 8.12 -24.80
CA HIS A 7 24.77 7.21 -23.78
C HIS A 7 24.92 8.02 -22.50
N ASP A 8 23.80 8.32 -21.84
CA ASP A 8 23.88 8.60 -20.40
C ASP A 8 24.24 7.28 -19.73
N LYS A 9 25.48 7.18 -19.22
CA LYS A 9 25.97 5.99 -18.53
C LYS A 9 25.24 5.75 -17.20
N GLU A 10 24.51 6.74 -16.73
CA GLU A 10 23.86 6.76 -15.43
C GLU A 10 22.40 7.15 -15.60
N MET A 11 21.51 6.35 -15.02
CA MET A 11 20.08 6.67 -14.88
C MET A 11 19.80 6.90 -13.41
N SER A 12 19.28 8.08 -13.08
CA SER A 12 18.86 8.41 -11.73
C SER A 12 17.41 7.98 -11.50
N ILE A 13 17.18 7.21 -10.44
CA ILE A 13 15.86 6.78 -9.99
C ILE A 13 15.62 7.48 -8.64
N THR A 14 14.63 8.37 -8.59
CA THR A 14 14.36 9.23 -7.43
C THR A 14 13.07 8.90 -6.70
N ASP A 15 12.27 8.01 -7.28
CA ASP A 15 10.93 7.66 -6.82
C ASP A 15 10.84 6.31 -6.10
N LEU A 16 11.93 5.55 -6.08
CA LEU A 16 12.03 4.29 -5.34
C LEU A 16 13.08 4.41 -4.25
N ASP A 17 12.80 3.80 -3.10
CA ASP A 17 13.84 3.57 -2.11
C ASP A 17 14.86 2.52 -2.63
N PRO A 18 16.12 2.60 -2.17
CA PRO A 18 17.18 1.71 -2.64
C PRO A 18 16.87 0.21 -2.45
N ASP A 19 16.18 -0.14 -1.37
CA ASP A 19 15.88 -1.53 -1.03
C ASP A 19 14.79 -2.10 -1.95
N THR A 20 13.74 -1.32 -2.24
CA THR A 20 12.71 -1.68 -3.23
C THR A 20 13.31 -1.86 -4.62
N PHE A 21 14.17 -0.94 -5.06
CA PHE A 21 14.81 -1.09 -6.37
C PHE A 21 15.75 -2.30 -6.43
N LYS A 22 16.49 -2.57 -5.35
CA LYS A 22 17.32 -3.78 -5.23
C LYS A 22 16.49 -5.05 -5.33
N ASN A 23 15.35 -5.12 -4.63
CA ASN A 23 14.46 -6.28 -4.68
C ASN A 23 13.88 -6.49 -6.09
N LEU A 24 13.54 -5.41 -6.79
CA LEU A 24 13.10 -5.45 -8.19
C LEU A 24 14.19 -6.08 -9.08
N LEU A 25 15.44 -5.63 -8.95
CA LEU A 25 16.56 -6.20 -9.69
C LEU A 25 16.79 -7.67 -9.35
N VAL A 26 16.79 -8.03 -8.06
CA VAL A 26 16.95 -9.44 -7.64
C VAL A 26 15.92 -10.34 -8.33
N PHE A 27 14.66 -9.90 -8.41
CA PHE A 27 13.63 -10.60 -9.16
C PHE A 27 13.91 -10.67 -10.66
N MET A 28 14.29 -9.56 -11.30
CA MET A 28 14.62 -9.51 -12.73
C MET A 28 15.80 -10.43 -13.11
N TYR A 29 16.74 -10.66 -12.19
CA TYR A 29 17.86 -11.58 -12.37
C TYR A 29 17.49 -13.06 -12.10
N GLY A 30 16.22 -13.36 -11.86
CA GLY A 30 15.68 -14.72 -11.74
C GLY A 30 15.60 -15.28 -10.33
N HIS A 31 15.81 -14.45 -9.30
CA HIS A 31 15.66 -14.87 -7.90
C HIS A 31 14.27 -14.52 -7.37
N ASP A 32 13.48 -15.53 -7.01
CA ASP A 32 12.17 -15.32 -6.38
C ASP A 32 12.29 -15.40 -4.85
N ASN A 33 12.43 -14.25 -4.20
CA ASN A 33 12.49 -14.11 -2.75
C ASN A 33 11.22 -13.46 -2.16
N ILE A 34 10.14 -13.35 -2.93
CA ILE A 34 8.94 -12.55 -2.61
C ILE A 34 8.31 -12.99 -1.28
N SER A 35 8.29 -14.29 -0.99
CA SER A 35 7.70 -14.85 0.24
C SER A 35 8.42 -14.45 1.52
N THR A 36 9.66 -13.96 1.44
CA THR A 36 10.48 -13.57 2.60
C THR A 36 10.44 -12.06 2.86
N ILE A 37 9.81 -11.30 1.96
CA ILE A 37 9.76 -9.84 2.03
C ILE A 37 8.71 -9.41 3.06
N GLN A 38 9.05 -8.41 3.87
CA GLN A 38 8.11 -7.80 4.82
C GLN A 38 6.93 -7.17 4.09
N PHE A 39 5.74 -7.22 4.68
CA PHE A 39 4.49 -6.71 4.06
C PHE A 39 4.63 -5.29 3.49
N LYS A 40 5.22 -4.37 4.26
CA LYS A 40 5.46 -2.98 3.79
C LYS A 40 6.36 -2.93 2.55
N ALA A 41 7.46 -3.69 2.54
CA ALA A 41 8.36 -3.76 1.40
C ALA A 41 7.69 -4.45 0.20
N ALA A 42 6.78 -5.40 0.42
CA ALA A 42 5.99 -6.02 -0.63
C ALA A 42 5.04 -5.02 -1.30
N VAL A 43 4.39 -4.16 -0.53
CA VAL A 43 3.56 -3.06 -1.06
C VAL A 43 4.43 -2.09 -1.87
N SER A 44 5.56 -1.61 -1.34
CA SER A 44 6.48 -0.74 -2.10
C SER A 44 7.02 -1.41 -3.38
N LEU A 45 7.31 -2.71 -3.33
CA LEU A 45 7.72 -3.48 -4.50
C LEU A 45 6.59 -3.63 -5.53
N LEU A 46 5.34 -3.67 -5.10
CA LEU A 46 4.18 -3.68 -6.00
C LEU A 46 4.09 -2.37 -6.80
N TYR A 47 4.39 -1.22 -6.18
CA TYR A 47 4.50 0.06 -6.89
C TYR A 47 5.57 -0.01 -7.98
N ALA A 48 6.76 -0.50 -7.63
CA ALA A 48 7.85 -0.66 -8.59
C ALA A 48 7.47 -1.64 -9.72
N ALA A 49 6.84 -2.77 -9.40
CA ALA A 49 6.38 -3.74 -10.39
C ALA A 49 5.37 -3.13 -11.38
N GLU A 50 4.46 -2.28 -10.89
CA GLU A 50 3.53 -1.55 -11.74
C GLU A 50 4.25 -0.52 -12.62
N LYS A 51 5.12 0.29 -12.01
CA LYS A 51 5.84 1.37 -12.70
C LYS A 51 6.72 0.86 -13.84
N TYR A 52 7.38 -0.28 -13.63
CA TYR A 52 8.30 -0.89 -14.61
C TYR A 52 7.65 -2.00 -15.45
N ASP A 53 6.33 -2.16 -15.38
CA ASP A 53 5.52 -3.17 -16.11
C ASP A 53 6.05 -4.63 -15.95
N VAL A 54 6.47 -4.99 -14.74
CA VAL A 54 6.94 -6.35 -14.40
C VAL A 54 5.74 -7.21 -13.99
N LYS A 55 4.99 -7.68 -14.99
CA LYS A 55 3.68 -8.36 -14.81
C LYS A 55 3.72 -9.58 -13.89
N GLU A 56 4.76 -10.42 -14.00
CA GLU A 56 4.88 -11.62 -13.18
C GLU A 56 5.05 -11.26 -11.70
N LEU A 57 5.92 -10.28 -11.41
CA LEU A 57 6.15 -9.78 -10.05
C LEU A 57 4.87 -9.15 -9.48
N LYS A 58 4.19 -8.31 -10.28
CA LYS A 58 2.91 -7.70 -9.89
C LYS A 58 1.89 -8.76 -9.48
N HIS A 59 1.73 -9.82 -10.28
CA HIS A 59 0.77 -10.88 -10.00
C HIS A 59 1.07 -11.60 -8.67
N LYS A 60 2.33 -12.03 -8.49
CA LYS A 60 2.78 -12.71 -7.26
C LYS A 60 2.61 -11.84 -6.02
N LEU A 61 2.96 -10.56 -6.11
CA LEU A 61 2.80 -9.61 -5.01
C LEU A 61 1.32 -9.35 -4.70
N ALA A 62 0.49 -9.16 -5.72
CA ALA A 62 -0.94 -8.96 -5.54
C ALA A 62 -1.57 -10.14 -4.79
N GLU A 63 -1.27 -11.38 -5.18
CA GLU A 63 -1.78 -12.57 -4.49
C GLU A 63 -1.29 -12.65 -3.03
N MET A 64 0.01 -12.45 -2.82
CA MET A 64 0.61 -12.52 -1.48
C MET A 64 0.07 -11.44 -0.53
N ILE A 65 -0.03 -10.19 -0.99
CA ILE A 65 -0.53 -9.08 -0.17
C ILE A 65 -2.03 -9.26 0.12
N THR A 66 -2.81 -9.69 -0.89
CA THR A 66 -4.26 -9.95 -0.74
C THR A 66 -4.55 -11.03 0.30
N THR A 67 -3.69 -12.05 0.42
CA THR A 67 -3.87 -13.14 1.39
C THR A 67 -3.37 -12.81 2.80
N GLN A 68 -2.48 -11.82 2.94
CA GLN A 68 -1.87 -11.44 4.23
C GLN A 68 -2.41 -10.13 4.81
N VAL A 69 -3.30 -9.42 4.10
CA VAL A 69 -3.86 -8.17 4.61
C VAL A 69 -4.77 -8.41 5.81
N THR A 70 -4.55 -7.65 6.88
CA THR A 70 -5.24 -7.74 8.17
C THR A 70 -5.37 -6.35 8.79
N VAL A 71 -6.11 -6.21 9.89
CA VAL A 71 -6.26 -4.92 10.61
C VAL A 71 -4.90 -4.30 10.99
N ASP A 72 -3.89 -5.13 11.29
CA ASP A 72 -2.58 -4.66 11.75
C ASP A 72 -1.75 -3.99 10.65
N ASN A 73 -2.02 -4.33 9.37
CA ASN A 73 -1.22 -3.85 8.23
C ASN A 73 -2.05 -3.13 7.16
N VAL A 74 -3.38 -3.08 7.29
CA VAL A 74 -4.28 -2.44 6.31
C VAL A 74 -3.95 -0.97 6.07
N PHE A 75 -3.44 -0.25 7.08
CA PHE A 75 -3.03 1.15 6.93
C PHE A 75 -1.92 1.33 5.89
N VAL A 76 -1.02 0.35 5.75
CA VAL A 76 0.03 0.39 4.72
C VAL A 76 -0.60 0.35 3.32
N VAL A 77 -1.67 -0.41 3.14
CA VAL A 77 -2.40 -0.47 1.86
C VAL A 77 -3.19 0.82 1.61
N LEU A 78 -3.85 1.35 2.65
CA LEU A 78 -4.68 2.55 2.53
C LEU A 78 -3.86 3.82 2.26
N GLN A 79 -2.66 3.91 2.81
CA GLN A 79 -1.74 5.03 2.57
C GLN A 79 -1.26 5.08 1.12
N GLU A 80 -1.21 3.93 0.45
CA GLU A 80 -0.70 3.77 -0.89
C GLU A 80 -1.85 3.85 -1.90
N GLY A 81 -2.30 5.07 -2.20
CA GLY A 81 -3.50 5.32 -3.02
C GLY A 81 -3.49 4.65 -4.40
N TYR A 82 -2.31 4.40 -5.00
CA TYR A 82 -2.20 3.68 -6.28
C TYR A 82 -2.73 2.23 -6.20
N VAL A 83 -2.72 1.62 -5.01
CA VAL A 83 -3.15 0.22 -4.83
C VAL A 83 -4.62 0.04 -5.22
N CYS A 84 -5.45 1.07 -5.04
CA CYS A 84 -6.84 1.09 -5.48
C CYS A 84 -6.99 0.82 -6.98
N GLU A 85 -6.10 1.38 -7.80
CA GLU A 85 -6.12 1.23 -9.26
C GLU A 85 -5.39 -0.05 -9.69
N THR A 86 -4.26 -0.36 -9.05
CA THR A 86 -3.37 -1.46 -9.45
C THR A 86 -3.92 -2.85 -9.09
N VAL A 87 -4.54 -3.00 -7.91
CA VAL A 87 -5.06 -4.29 -7.42
C VAL A 87 -6.46 -4.12 -6.80
N PRO A 88 -7.52 -4.09 -7.61
CA PRO A 88 -8.89 -3.84 -7.14
C PRO A 88 -9.38 -4.85 -6.09
N GLU A 89 -8.98 -6.12 -6.18
CA GLU A 89 -9.36 -7.14 -5.20
C GLU A 89 -8.74 -6.89 -3.83
N LEU A 90 -7.46 -6.51 -3.78
CA LEU A 90 -6.79 -6.10 -2.53
C LEU A 90 -7.51 -4.90 -1.92
N TRP A 91 -7.86 -3.90 -2.73
CA TRP A 91 -8.59 -2.72 -2.27
C TRP A 91 -9.97 -3.07 -1.70
N LYS A 92 -10.70 -3.98 -2.34
CA LYS A 92 -11.99 -4.48 -1.82
C LYS A 92 -11.82 -5.15 -0.46
N ILE A 93 -10.79 -5.96 -0.26
CA ILE A 93 -10.54 -6.62 1.04
C ILE A 93 -10.15 -5.58 2.08
N ALA A 94 -9.26 -4.64 1.76
CA ALA A 94 -8.90 -3.55 2.66
C ALA A 94 -10.12 -2.75 3.12
N ASN A 95 -11.03 -2.41 2.19
CA ASN A 95 -12.29 -1.74 2.54
C ASN A 95 -13.20 -2.61 3.41
N LYS A 96 -13.32 -3.92 3.14
CA LYS A 96 -14.07 -4.82 4.04
C LYS A 96 -13.50 -4.81 5.46
N ILE A 97 -12.18 -4.78 5.62
CA ILE A 97 -11.55 -4.65 6.94
C ILE A 97 -11.96 -3.33 7.60
N VAL A 98 -11.91 -2.21 6.87
CA VAL A 98 -12.33 -0.90 7.38
C VAL A 98 -13.80 -0.90 7.82
N GLN A 99 -14.67 -1.51 7.01
CA GLN A 99 -16.11 -1.54 7.25
C GLN A 99 -16.51 -2.46 8.41
N TYR A 100 -15.93 -3.67 8.50
CA TYR A 100 -16.34 -4.70 9.46
C TYR A 100 -15.49 -4.75 10.73
N GLN A 101 -14.25 -4.25 10.71
CA GLN A 101 -13.32 -4.27 11.84
C GLN A 101 -12.95 -2.85 12.31
N THR A 102 -13.88 -1.90 12.14
CA THR A 102 -13.66 -0.47 12.41
C THR A 102 -13.26 -0.21 13.86
N LYS A 103 -13.79 -0.97 14.82
CA LYS A 103 -13.47 -0.83 16.24
C LYS A 103 -12.00 -1.13 16.54
N ASP A 104 -11.49 -2.21 15.98
CA ASP A 104 -10.08 -2.60 16.12
C ASP A 104 -9.19 -1.60 15.37
N LEU A 105 -9.64 -1.14 14.21
CA LEU A 105 -8.97 -0.13 13.40
C LEU A 105 -8.78 1.20 14.16
N PHE A 106 -9.83 1.72 14.80
CA PHE A 106 -9.76 2.96 15.59
C PHE A 106 -8.91 2.82 16.87
N SER A 107 -8.83 1.61 17.41
CA SER A 107 -8.00 1.31 18.58
C SER A 107 -6.53 1.06 18.20
N HIS A 108 -6.23 0.91 16.90
CA HIS A 108 -4.90 0.56 16.42
C HIS A 108 -3.90 1.71 16.64
N ALA A 109 -2.69 1.38 17.05
CA ALA A 109 -1.65 2.36 17.38
C ALA A 109 -1.22 3.25 16.20
N GLN A 110 -1.44 2.78 14.96
CA GLN A 110 -1.14 3.56 13.76
C GLN A 110 -2.26 4.53 13.37
N PHE A 111 -3.49 4.34 13.85
CA PHE A 111 -4.63 5.16 13.45
C PHE A 111 -4.40 6.67 13.65
N PRO A 112 -3.88 7.15 14.80
CA PRO A 112 -3.64 8.59 14.98
C PRO A 112 -2.57 9.18 14.04
N ARG A 113 -1.75 8.33 13.41
CA ARG A 113 -0.63 8.73 12.54
C ARG A 113 -0.95 8.62 11.06
N VAL A 114 -2.18 8.25 10.70
CA VAL A 114 -2.57 8.15 9.29
C VAL A 114 -2.66 9.55 8.66
N SER A 115 -2.49 9.62 7.35
CA SER A 115 -2.63 10.87 6.63
C SER A 115 -4.10 11.33 6.58
N PRO A 116 -4.36 12.64 6.37
CA PRO A 116 -5.73 13.15 6.26
C PRO A 116 -6.54 12.45 5.16
N GLU A 117 -5.90 12.04 4.06
CA GLU A 117 -6.54 11.34 2.95
C GLU A 117 -7.06 9.96 3.37
N VAL A 118 -6.26 9.23 4.16
CA VAL A 118 -6.65 7.92 4.70
C VAL A 118 -7.79 8.06 5.70
N LEU A 119 -7.72 9.06 6.59
CA LEU A 119 -8.82 9.33 7.52
C LEU A 119 -10.11 9.64 6.75
N LEU A 120 -10.03 10.53 5.76
CA LEU A 120 -11.18 10.90 4.94
C LEU A 120 -11.78 9.67 4.25
N HIS A 121 -10.95 8.81 3.67
CA HIS A 121 -11.38 7.56 3.06
C HIS A 121 -12.11 6.63 4.03
N ILE A 122 -11.63 6.51 5.27
CA ILE A 122 -12.26 5.68 6.32
C ILE A 122 -13.61 6.26 6.74
N VAL A 123 -13.68 7.57 6.99
CA VAL A 123 -14.89 8.23 7.48
C VAL A 123 -15.98 8.32 6.40
N GLN A 124 -15.60 8.35 5.12
CA GLN A 124 -16.53 8.40 3.98
C GLN A 124 -17.09 7.02 3.57
N GLN A 125 -16.73 5.94 4.25
CA GLN A 125 -17.29 4.61 3.94
C GLN A 125 -18.80 4.58 4.16
N GLU A 126 -19.54 3.95 3.23
CA GLU A 126 -21.00 3.85 3.29
C GLU A 126 -21.50 3.07 4.52
N ALA A 127 -20.69 2.15 5.03
CA ALA A 127 -21.02 1.33 6.19
C ALA A 127 -19.80 1.18 7.09
N LEU A 128 -19.96 1.47 8.38
CA LEU A 128 -18.97 1.19 9.41
C LEU A 128 -19.64 0.37 10.52
N SER A 129 -18.90 -0.59 11.08
CA SER A 129 -19.38 -1.51 12.13
C SER A 129 -19.65 -0.84 13.49
N VAL A 130 -19.29 0.44 13.63
CA VAL A 130 -19.34 1.23 14.87
C VAL A 130 -20.34 2.37 14.76
N SER A 131 -20.75 2.91 15.91
CA SER A 131 -21.67 4.05 15.94
C SER A 131 -21.01 5.33 15.43
N GLU A 132 -21.80 6.25 14.87
CA GLU A 132 -21.30 7.56 14.40
C GLU A 132 -20.62 8.36 15.53
N VAL A 133 -21.05 8.18 16.78
CA VAL A 133 -20.41 8.77 17.96
C VAL A 133 -18.97 8.24 18.14
N GLU A 134 -18.74 6.96 17.88
CA GLU A 134 -17.39 6.37 17.93
C GLU A 134 -16.52 6.87 16.78
N VAL A 135 -17.08 7.02 15.58
CA VAL A 135 -16.38 7.64 14.44
C VAL A 135 -15.94 9.06 14.76
N TRP A 136 -16.85 9.87 15.33
CA TRP A 136 -16.54 11.24 15.74
C TRP A 136 -15.44 11.29 16.81
N ARG A 137 -15.50 10.41 17.82
CA ARG A 137 -14.45 10.31 18.85
C ARG A 137 -13.11 9.88 18.26
N ALA A 138 -13.11 8.94 17.32
CA ALA A 138 -11.89 8.50 16.64
C ALA A 138 -11.28 9.65 15.82
N ALA A 139 -12.08 10.36 15.03
CA ALA A 139 -11.63 11.52 14.26
C ALA A 139 -11.09 12.65 15.17
N LEU A 140 -11.75 12.90 16.30
CA LEU A 140 -11.26 13.85 17.30
C LEU A 140 -9.92 13.40 17.89
N ASN A 141 -9.79 12.12 18.26
CA ASN A 141 -8.56 11.56 18.79
C ASN A 141 -7.42 11.62 17.76
N TRP A 142 -7.70 11.38 16.48
CA TRP A 142 -6.73 11.59 15.41
C TRP A 142 -6.28 13.05 15.37
N ALA A 143 -7.21 14.00 15.37
CA ALA A 143 -6.91 15.42 15.28
C ALA A 143 -6.10 15.95 16.48
N THR A 144 -6.26 15.38 17.68
CA THR A 144 -5.45 15.78 18.85
C THR A 144 -4.04 15.23 18.85
N HIS A 145 -3.72 14.27 17.98
CA HIS A 145 -2.40 13.65 17.85
C HIS A 145 -1.63 14.09 16.59
N GLN A 146 -2.17 15.07 15.85
CA GLN A 146 -1.49 15.73 14.73
C GLN A 146 -0.51 16.80 15.20
#